data_AF-A0A2E4X3R1-F1
#
_entry.id   AF-A0A2E4X3R1-F1
#
_cell.length_a   1.000
_cell.length_b   1.000
_cell.length_c   1.000
_cell.angle_alpha   90.00
_cell.angle_beta   90.00
_cell.angle_gamma   90.00
#
_symmetry.space_group_name_H-M   'P 1'
#
loop_
_entity.id
_entity.type
_entity.pdbx_description
1 polymer ?
#
loop_
_entity_poly.entity_id
_entity_poly.type
_entity_poly.pdbx_seq_one_letter_code
_entity_poly.pdbx_strand_id
1 'polypeptide(L)'
;MNKKYTTKIPYSITTETLTKINFLFELSKDTRSPLTVHQLLDLILLRISQETKISEITNGDVLQALSMALAVRMKMVSADTAIVEKIVLESVLKALNAAKKAESITISPGNA
;
A
#
# COMPACT_ATOMS: atom_id res chain seq x y z
N MET A 1 -24.78 -18.09 -3.16
CA MET A 1 -24.41 -16.76 -2.62
C MET A 1 -23.36 -16.12 -3.53
N ASN A 2 -23.74 -15.18 -4.38
CA ASN A 2 -22.77 -14.41 -5.17
C ASN A 2 -22.04 -13.43 -4.24
N LYS A 3 -20.79 -13.71 -3.91
CA LYS A 3 -19.93 -12.73 -3.22
C LYS A 3 -19.81 -11.50 -4.13
N LYS A 4 -20.34 -10.36 -3.69
CA LYS A 4 -19.98 -9.06 -4.26
C LYS A 4 -18.49 -8.87 -4.01
N TYR A 5 -17.66 -9.07 -5.04
CA TYR A 5 -16.24 -8.75 -4.95
C TYR A 5 -16.10 -7.24 -5.00
N THR A 6 -15.74 -6.62 -3.88
CA THR A 6 -15.39 -5.20 -3.85
C THR A 6 -14.06 -5.03 -4.59
N THR A 7 -14.09 -4.36 -5.74
CA THR A 7 -12.90 -4.12 -6.59
C THR A 7 -12.09 -2.91 -6.15
N LYS A 8 -12.56 -2.19 -5.12
CA LYS A 8 -11.89 -1.03 -4.55
C LYS A 8 -11.81 -1.14 -3.04
N ILE A 9 -10.74 -0.64 -2.45
CA ILE A 9 -10.55 -0.59 -1.00
C ILE A 9 -10.24 0.84 -0.55
N PRO A 10 -11.05 1.42 0.35
CA PRO A 10 -10.68 2.67 1.01
C PRO A 10 -9.54 2.40 1.98
N TYR A 11 -8.56 3.30 2.02
CA TYR A 11 -7.43 3.25 2.94
C TYR A 11 -7.14 4.66 3.44
N SER A 12 -6.86 4.81 4.73
CA SER A 12 -6.50 6.10 5.31
C SER A 12 -5.29 5.94 6.20
N ILE A 13 -4.35 6.86 6.11
CA ILE A 13 -3.23 6.97 7.03
C ILE A 13 -3.14 8.41 7.55
N THR A 14 -2.75 8.56 8.81
CA THR A 14 -2.46 9.86 9.42
C THR A 14 -0.95 9.97 9.63
N THR A 15 -0.36 11.01 9.04
CA THR A 15 1.06 11.31 9.22
C THR A 15 1.33 11.92 10.60
N GLU A 16 2.59 11.99 10.98
CA GLU A 16 3.00 12.65 12.23
C GLU A 16 2.63 14.14 12.27
N THR A 17 2.53 14.78 11.10
CA THR A 17 2.08 16.17 10.94
C THR A 17 0.56 16.34 11.01
N LEU A 18 -0.17 15.33 11.50
CA LEU A 18 -1.63 15.31 11.60
C LEU A 18 -2.33 15.51 10.25
N THR A 19 -1.67 15.12 9.15
CA THR A 19 -2.28 15.09 7.82
C THR A 19 -2.90 13.72 7.61
N LYS A 20 -4.22 13.68 7.43
CA LYS A 20 -4.93 12.46 7.02
C LYS A 20 -4.92 12.37 5.51
N ILE A 21 -4.39 11.27 4.98
CA ILE A 21 -4.36 11.00 3.55
C ILE A 21 -5.32 9.85 3.26
N ASN A 22 -6.30 10.08 2.37
CA ASN A 22 -7.32 9.12 1.99
C ASN A 22 -7.06 8.59 0.58
N PHE A 23 -6.99 7.28 0.45
CA PHE A 23 -6.78 6.56 -0.79
C PHE A 23 -8.01 5.72 -1.14
N LEU A 24 -8.23 5.53 -2.44
CA LEU A 24 -9.16 4.53 -2.96
C LEU A 24 -8.40 3.62 -3.92
N PHE A 25 -7.88 2.51 -3.40
CA PHE A 25 -7.07 1.57 -4.17
C PHE A 25 -7.95 0.63 -4.99
N GLU A 26 -7.57 0.37 -6.24
CA GLU A 26 -8.17 -0.67 -7.06
C GLU A 26 -7.47 -2.00 -6.80
N LEU A 27 -8.23 -3.06 -6.56
CA LEU A 27 -7.71 -4.40 -6.31
C LEU A 27 -7.58 -5.18 -7.62
N SER A 28 -6.54 -6.03 -7.70
CA SER A 28 -6.45 -7.01 -8.78
C SER A 28 -7.61 -8.01 -8.70
N LYS A 29 -8.03 -8.54 -9.85
CA LYS A 29 -8.97 -9.67 -9.95
C LYS A 29 -8.49 -10.91 -9.19
N ASP A 30 -7.19 -11.02 -8.98
CA ASP A 30 -6.54 -12.14 -8.28
C ASP A 30 -6.56 -11.94 -6.75
N THR A 31 -7.10 -10.83 -6.25
CA THR A 31 -7.21 -10.54 -4.82
C THR A 31 -8.35 -11.32 -4.20
N ARG A 32 -8.02 -12.24 -3.28
CA ARG A 32 -9.02 -13.05 -2.57
C ARG A 32 -9.80 -12.28 -1.50
N SER A 33 -9.13 -11.39 -0.78
CA SER A 33 -9.67 -10.74 0.43
C SER A 33 -9.17 -9.30 0.55
N PRO A 34 -10.03 -8.30 0.30
CA PRO A 34 -9.72 -6.89 0.55
C PRO A 34 -9.27 -6.64 2.00
N LEU A 35 -9.93 -7.28 2.98
CA LEU A 35 -9.60 -7.14 4.39
C LEU A 35 -8.18 -7.62 4.70
N THR A 36 -7.77 -8.75 4.13
CA THR A 36 -6.42 -9.29 4.34
C THR A 36 -5.37 -8.36 3.70
N VAL A 37 -5.66 -7.77 2.54
CA VAL A 37 -4.79 -6.77 1.93
C VAL A 37 -4.65 -5.53 2.82
N HIS A 38 -5.75 -5.04 3.39
CA HIS A 38 -5.72 -3.91 4.34
C HIS A 38 -4.83 -4.20 5.55
N GLN A 39 -5.05 -5.35 6.19
CA GLN A 39 -4.29 -5.76 7.37
C GLN A 39 -2.79 -5.92 7.07
N LEU A 40 -2.44 -6.51 5.93
CA LEU A 40 -1.04 -6.64 5.51
C LEU A 40 -0.41 -5.28 5.21
N LEU A 41 -1.14 -4.37 4.57
CA LEU A 41 -0.66 -3.02 4.31
C LEU A 41 -0.37 -2.26 5.61
N ASP A 42 -1.28 -2.34 6.59
CA ASP A 42 -1.08 -1.75 7.91
C ASP A 42 0.15 -2.32 8.63
N LEU A 43 0.32 -3.64 8.61
CA LEU A 43 1.47 -4.29 9.25
C LEU A 43 2.80 -3.85 8.62
N ILE A 44 2.85 -3.77 7.29
CA ILE A 44 4.04 -3.31 6.56
C ILE A 44 4.37 -1.86 6.93
N LEU A 45 3.39 -0.97 6.84
CA LEU A 45 3.60 0.45 7.08
C LEU A 45 3.93 0.72 8.55
N LEU A 46 3.23 0.08 9.49
CA LEU A 46 3.51 0.19 10.92
C LEU A 46 4.95 -0.22 11.23
N ARG A 47 5.41 -1.35 10.68
CA ARG A 47 6.76 -1.83 10.95
C ARG A 47 7.82 -0.88 10.40
N ILE A 48 7.64 -0.40 9.17
CA ILE A 48 8.56 0.58 8.57
C ILE A 48 8.59 1.87 9.40
N SER A 49 7.42 2.40 9.77
CA SER A 49 7.33 3.62 10.59
C SER A 49 7.99 3.49 11.96
N GLN A 50 8.00 2.29 12.55
CA GLN A 50 8.72 2.04 13.81
C GLN A 50 10.24 2.07 13.61
N GLU A 51 10.75 1.47 12.53
CA GLU A 51 12.19 1.43 12.24
C GLU A 51 12.74 2.81 11.85
N THR A 52 11.98 3.59 11.07
CA THR A 52 12.39 4.94 10.65
C THR A 52 12.47 5.93 11.81
N LYS A 53 11.83 5.63 12.95
CA LYS A 53 11.89 6.49 14.16
C LYS A 53 13.17 6.33 14.95
N ILE A 54 13.86 5.19 14.80
CA ILE A 54 14.97 4.80 15.66
C ILE A 54 16.32 4.73 14.93
N SER A 55 16.34 5.03 13.64
CA SER A 55 17.52 4.92 12.78
C SER A 55 17.52 5.98 11.68
N GLU A 56 18.69 6.29 11.12
CA GLU A 56 18.85 7.24 10.01
C GLU A 56 18.42 6.64 8.65
N ILE A 57 17.21 6.07 8.59
CA ILE A 57 16.62 5.54 7.35
C ILE A 57 16.00 6.69 6.56
N THR A 58 16.38 6.83 5.29
CA THR A 58 15.79 7.85 4.40
C THR A 58 14.54 7.32 3.68
N ASN A 59 13.72 8.23 3.16
CA ASN A 59 12.60 7.87 2.27
C ASN A 59 13.08 7.07 1.05
N GLY A 60 14.29 7.34 0.54
CA GLY A 60 14.87 6.60 -0.58
C GLY A 60 15.12 5.13 -0.24
N ASP A 61 15.67 4.87 0.95
CA ASP A 61 15.94 3.51 1.43
C ASP A 61 14.64 2.71 1.60
N VAL A 62 13.60 3.35 2.17
CA VAL A 62 12.27 2.72 2.33
C VAL A 62 11.67 2.33 0.98
N LEU A 63 11.65 3.26 0.01
CA LEU A 63 11.08 3.00 -1.31
C LEU A 63 11.86 1.92 -2.07
N GLN A 64 13.20 1.95 -1.99
CA GLN A 64 14.06 0.95 -2.60
C GLN A 64 13.84 -0.44 -1.97
N ALA A 65 13.79 -0.51 -0.63
CA ALA A 65 13.58 -1.77 0.10
C ALA A 65 12.20 -2.38 -0.20
N LEU A 66 11.13 -1.58 -0.22
CA LEU A 66 9.79 -2.04 -0.59
C LEU A 66 9.73 -2.56 -2.05
N SER A 67 10.42 -1.88 -2.96
CA SER A 67 10.51 -2.29 -4.37
C SER A 67 11.23 -3.64 -4.50
N MET A 68 12.36 -3.80 -3.80
CA MET A 68 13.11 -5.06 -3.76
C MET A 68 12.31 -6.19 -3.08
N ALA A 69 11.60 -5.90 -1.99
CA ALA A 69 10.75 -6.88 -1.31
C ALA A 69 9.64 -7.40 -2.24
N LEU A 70 9.04 -6.54 -3.06
CA LEU A 70 8.06 -6.92 -4.06
C LEU A 70 8.67 -7.83 -5.15
N ALA A 71 9.87 -7.50 -5.65
CA ALA A 71 10.58 -8.33 -6.63
C ALA A 71 10.97 -9.71 -6.07
N VAL A 72 11.46 -9.76 -4.82
CA VAL A 72 11.70 -11.02 -4.11
C VAL A 72 10.42 -11.82 -4.00
N ARG A 73 9.31 -11.19 -3.60
CA ARG A 73 8.04 -11.90 -3.43
C ARG A 73 7.47 -12.39 -4.76
N MET A 74 7.62 -11.63 -5.84
CA MET A 74 7.30 -12.05 -7.20
C MET A 74 8.06 -13.34 -7.55
N LYS A 75 9.37 -13.41 -7.29
CA LYS A 75 10.19 -14.58 -7.61
C LYS A 75 9.84 -15.82 -6.78
N MET A 76 9.27 -15.66 -5.60
CA MET A 76 8.80 -16.76 -4.76
C MET A 76 7.51 -17.42 -5.26
N VAL A 77 6.76 -16.79 -6.17
CA VAL A 77 5.53 -17.38 -6.70
C VAL A 77 5.88 -18.48 -7.71
N SER A 78 5.40 -19.70 -7.45
CA SER A 78 5.55 -20.83 -8.38
C SER A 78 4.57 -20.70 -9.57
N ALA A 79 4.86 -19.76 -10.46
CA ALA A 79 4.13 -19.51 -11.70
C ALA A 79 5.08 -18.97 -12.79
N ASP A 80 4.57 -18.77 -14.00
CA ASP A 80 5.33 -18.14 -15.08
C ASP A 80 5.79 -16.73 -14.66
N THR A 81 7.09 -16.48 -14.74
CA THR A 81 7.69 -15.23 -14.25
C THR A 81 7.16 -14.01 -15.00
N ALA A 82 6.95 -14.09 -16.31
CA ALA A 82 6.44 -12.98 -17.11
C ALA A 82 4.98 -12.65 -16.78
N ILE A 83 4.17 -13.68 -16.46
CA ILE A 83 2.79 -13.49 -16.01
C ILE A 83 2.77 -12.77 -14.65
N VAL A 84 3.57 -13.23 -13.68
CA VAL A 84 3.60 -12.61 -12.34
C VAL A 84 4.15 -11.19 -12.41
N GLU A 85 5.19 -10.96 -13.21
CA GLU A 85 5.75 -9.62 -13.46
C GLU A 85 4.68 -8.65 -13.96
N LYS A 86 3.90 -9.06 -14.98
CA LYS A 86 2.81 -8.24 -15.51
C LYS A 86 1.76 -7.90 -14.43
N ILE A 87 1.36 -8.87 -13.61
CA ILE A 87 0.40 -8.65 -12.52
C ILE A 87 0.94 -7.66 -11.49
N VAL A 88 2.22 -7.78 -11.14
CA VAL A 88 2.91 -6.89 -10.20
C VAL A 88 2.95 -5.47 -10.76
N LEU A 89 3.38 -5.28 -12.01
CA LEU A 89 3.44 -3.97 -12.67
C LEU A 89 2.06 -3.30 -12.75
N GLU A 90 1.03 -4.06 -13.14
CA GLU A 90 -0.36 -3.56 -13.18
C GLU A 90 -0.85 -3.15 -11.79
N SER A 91 -0.54 -3.93 -10.75
CA SER A 91 -0.94 -3.65 -9.37
C SER A 91 -0.24 -2.40 -8.81
N VAL A 92 1.06 -2.26 -9.06
CA VAL A 92 1.84 -1.06 -8.68
C VAL A 92 1.31 0.17 -9.40
N LEU A 93 1.05 0.08 -10.71
CA LEU A 93 0.52 1.20 -11.48
C LEU A 93 -0.85 1.67 -10.95
N LYS A 94 -1.74 0.74 -10.61
CA LYS A 94 -3.03 1.05 -9.97
C LYS A 94 -2.85 1.73 -8.61
N ALA A 95 -1.94 1.23 -7.77
CA ALA A 95 -1.64 1.83 -6.48
C ALA A 95 -1.09 3.26 -6.61
N LEU A 96 -0.16 3.49 -7.55
CA LEU A 96 0.37 4.82 -7.85
C LEU A 96 -0.70 5.77 -8.37
N ASN A 97 -1.63 5.29 -9.21
CA ASN A 97 -2.74 6.10 -9.69
C ASN A 97 -3.71 6.47 -8.55
N ALA A 98 -3.94 5.59 -7.58
CA ALA A 98 -4.70 5.91 -6.39
C ALA A 98 -3.98 6.94 -5.51
N ALA A 99 -2.65 6.84 -5.36
CA ALA A 99 -1.85 7.80 -4.62
C ALA A 99 -1.88 9.20 -5.26
N LYS A 100 -1.80 9.31 -6.59
CA LYS A 100 -1.92 10.58 -7.32
C LYS A 100 -3.28 11.27 -7.13
N LYS A 101 -4.32 10.49 -6.84
CA LYS A 101 -5.70 10.95 -6.62
C LYS A 101 -6.04 11.07 -5.13
N ALA A 102 -5.11 10.76 -4.24
CA ALA A 102 -5.37 10.71 -2.81
C ALA A 102 -5.67 12.11 -2.28
N GLU A 103 -6.69 12.21 -1.43
CA GLU A 103 -7.08 13.47 -0.80
C GLU A 103 -6.32 13.62 0.51
N SER A 104 -5.69 14.79 0.70
CA SER A 104 -4.98 15.12 1.94
C SER A 104 -5.76 16.18 2.73
N ILE A 105 -6.09 15.86 3.97
CA ILE A 105 -6.79 16.72 4.91
C ILE A 105 -5.85 17.01 6.07
N THR A 106 -5.36 18.23 6.18
CA THR A 106 -4.58 18.67 7.35
C THR A 106 -5.55 18.92 8.50
N ILE A 107 -5.42 18.15 9.58
CA ILE A 107 -6.19 18.37 10.79
C ILE A 107 -5.51 19.53 11.53
N SER A 108 -6.08 20.74 11.44
CA SER A 108 -5.66 21.81 12.34
C SER A 108 -6.06 21.43 13.77
N PRO A 109 -5.17 21.59 14.76
CA PRO A 109 -5.57 21.51 16.16
C PRO A 109 -6.46 22.72 16.48
N GLY A 110 -7.75 22.58 16.22
CA GLY A 110 -8.76 23.59 16.53
C GLY A 110 -9.28 23.41 17.95
N ASN A 111 -8.84 24.31 18.85
CA ASN A 111 -9.39 24.74 20.13
C ASN A 111 -10.33 23.76 20.87
N ALA A 112 -9.76 23.06 21.86
CA ALA A 112 -10.51 22.55 23.01
C ALA A 112 -10.79 23.69 24.01
#